data_AF-A0A7K4N3Z5-F1
#
_entry.id   AF-A0A7K4N3Z5-F1
#
_cell.length_a   1.000
_cell.length_b   1.000
_cell.length_c   1.000
_cell.angle_alpha   90.00
_cell.angle_beta   90.00
_cell.angle_gamma   90.00
#
_symmetry.space_group_name_H-M   'P 1'
#
loop_
_entity.id
_entity.type
_entity.pdbx_description
1 polymer ?
#
loop_
_entity_poly.entity_id
_entity_poly.type
_entity_poly.pdbx_seq_one_letter_code
_entity_poly.pdbx_strand_id
1 'polypeptide(L)' 'MNITEKILARGAGKDMLEPGDVIFANVDKIMLHDVSGPGVIKTFEKLEKDGVVKVD' A
#
# COMPACT_ATOMS: atom_id res chain seq x y z
N MET A 1 22.41 -5.55 0.02
CA MET A 1 21.05 -5.33 0.57
C MET A 1 21.09 -4.95 2.05
N ASN A 2 20.68 -3.72 2.36
CA ASN A 2 20.36 -3.25 3.71
C ASN A 2 18.98 -3.78 4.17
N ILE A 3 18.54 -3.42 5.39
CA ILE A 3 17.28 -3.91 5.94
C ILE A 3 16.05 -3.42 5.18
N THR A 4 16.05 -2.17 4.73
CA THR A 4 14.94 -1.57 3.97
C THR A 4 14.74 -2.29 2.64
N GLU A 5 15.83 -2.53 1.90
CA GLU A 5 15.81 -3.26 0.62
C GLU A 5 15.24 -4.68 0.80
N LYS A 6 15.62 -5.39 1.88
CA LYS A 6 15.10 -6.73 2.16
C LYS A 6 13.60 -6.74 2.47
N ILE A 7 13.11 -5.78 3.25
CA ILE A 7 11.69 -5.68 3.61
C ILE A 7 10.85 -5.37 2.35
N LEU A 8 11.29 -4.40 1.56
CA LEU A 8 10.62 -4.01 0.32
C LEU A 8 10.67 -5.11 -0.75
N ALA A 9 11.81 -5.80 -0.89
CA ALA A 9 11.97 -6.93 -1.81
C ALA A 9 10.99 -8.05 -1.45
N ARG A 10 10.89 -8.41 -0.16
CA ARG A 10 9.89 -9.36 0.34
C ARG A 10 8.46 -8.90 0.03
N GLY A 11 8.12 -7.65 0.33
CA GLY A 11 6.78 -7.10 0.08
C GLY A 11 6.41 -7.11 -1.41
N ALA A 12 7.39 -6.96 -2.30
CA ALA A 12 7.23 -6.97 -3.75
C ALA A 12 7.40 -8.36 -4.39
N GLY A 13 7.68 -9.41 -3.62
CA GLY A 13 7.92 -10.77 -4.15
C GLY A 13 9.18 -10.87 -5.03
N LYS A 14 10.22 -10.10 -4.71
CA LYS A 14 11.51 -10.07 -5.42
C LYS A 14 12.64 -10.60 -4.54
N ASP A 15 13.65 -11.20 -5.16
CA ASP A 15 14.84 -11.72 -4.45
C ASP A 15 15.81 -10.61 -4.02
N MET A 16 15.90 -9.52 -4.81
CA MET A 16 16.72 -8.35 -4.49
C MET A 16 16.14 -7.06 -5.08
N LEU A 17 16.59 -5.93 -4.52
CA LEU A 17 16.29 -4.57 -4.97
C LEU A 17 17.52 -3.67 -4.79
N GLU A 18 17.55 -2.59 -5.57
CA GLU A 18 18.56 -1.53 -5.48
C GLU A 18 17.91 -0.14 -5.28
N PRO A 19 18.64 0.84 -4.72
CA PRO A 19 18.14 2.20 -4.60
C PRO A 19 17.76 2.78 -5.97
N GLY A 20 16.51 3.26 -6.09
CA GLY A 20 15.96 3.79 -7.34
C GLY A 20 14.93 2.86 -7.99
N ASP A 21 14.83 1.60 -7.56
CA ASP A 21 13.78 0.69 -8.04
C ASP A 21 12.38 1.17 -7.64
N VAL A 22 11.44 1.14 -8.60
CA VAL A 22 10.01 1.33 -8.36
C VAL A 22 9.32 -0.04 -8.32
N ILE A 23 8.53 -0.27 -7.28
CA ILE A 23 7.90 -1.57 -7.01
C ILE A 23 6.43 -1.43 -6.64
N PHE A 24 5.68 -2.50 -6.87
CA PHE A 24 4.41 -2.73 -6.18
C PHE A 24 4.69 -3.64 -4.99
N ALA A 25 4.35 -3.18 -3.78
CA ALA A 25 4.57 -3.93 -2.55
C ALA A 25 3.23 -4.23 -1.86
N ASN A 26 3.10 -5.45 -1.37
CA ASN A 26 1.99 -5.83 -0.50
C ASN A 26 2.16 -5.18 0.87
N VAL A 27 1.12 -4.47 1.32
CA VAL A 27 1.11 -3.77 2.61
C VAL A 27 0.46 -4.67 3.65
N ASP A 28 1.16 -4.94 4.76
CA ASP A 28 0.65 -5.82 5.82
C ASP A 28 -0.48 -5.17 6.64
N LYS A 29 -0.34 -3.88 6.98
CA LYS A 29 -1.30 -3.12 7.78
C LYS A 29 -1.30 -1.64 7.41
N ILE A 30 -2.47 -1.01 7.51
CA ILE A 30 -2.66 0.43 7.32
C ILE A 30 -3.31 0.98 8.60
N MET A 31 -2.88 2.17 9.03
CA MET A 31 -3.45 2.90 10.15
C MET A 31 -4.09 4.19 9.65
N LEU A 32 -5.31 4.46 10.11
CA LEU A 32 -6.00 5.73 9.92
C LEU A 32 -6.17 6.39 11.29
N HIS A 33 -6.08 7.72 11.36
CA HIS A 33 -6.33 8.46 12.60
C HIS A 33 -7.06 9.78 12.34
N ASP A 34 -7.89 10.17 13.31
CA ASP A 34 -8.75 11.37 13.38
C ASP A 34 -8.90 12.16 12.06
N VAL A 35 -8.11 13.21 11.85
CA VAL A 35 -8.29 14.16 10.74
C VAL A 35 -8.15 13.52 9.34
N SER A 36 -7.26 12.54 9.17
CA SER A 36 -7.02 11.93 7.86
C SER A 36 -8.03 10.82 7.52
N GLY A 37 -8.65 10.22 8.55
CA GLY A 37 -9.59 9.11 8.41
C GLY A 37 -10.77 9.40 7.47
N PRO A 38 -11.60 10.44 7.74
CA PRO A 38 -12.80 10.72 6.97
C PRO A 38 -12.55 10.95 5.47
N GLY A 39 -11.42 11.57 5.10
CA GLY A 39 -11.07 11.82 3.70
C GLY A 39 -10.71 10.55 2.93
N VAL A 40 -9.99 9.63 3.58
CA VAL A 40 -9.64 8.33 3.00
C VAL A 40 -10.88 7.47 2.83
N ILE A 41 -11.75 7.40 3.85
CA ILE A 41 -13.00 6.62 3.80
C ILE A 41 -13.87 7.08 2.63
N LYS A 42 -14.11 8.39 2.47
CA LYS A 42 -14.88 8.94 1.34
C LYS A 42 -14.29 8.58 -0.02
N THR A 43 -12.96 8.51 -0.11
CA THR A 43 -12.27 8.09 -1.34
C THR A 43 -12.55 6.62 -1.64
N PHE A 44 -12.47 5.74 -0.64
CA PHE A 44 -12.77 4.31 -0.80
C PHE A 44 -14.23 4.07 -1.18
N GLU A 45 -15.19 4.76 -0.54
CA GLU A 45 -16.61 4.69 -0.89
C GLU A 45 -16.86 5.09 -2.36
N LYS A 46 -16.16 6.13 -2.84
CA LYS A 46 -16.24 6.54 -4.24
C LYS A 46 -15.68 5.47 -5.17
N LEU A 47 -14.49 4.92 -4.86
CA LEU A 47 -13.86 3.87 -5.67
C LEU A 47 -14.73 2.60 -5.73
N GLU A 48 -15.41 2.27 -4.65
CA GLU A 48 -16.37 1.16 -4.61
C GLU A 48 -17.58 1.42 -5.50
N LYS A 49 -18.18 2.62 -5.40
CA LYS A 49 -19.29 3.03 -6.27
C LYS A 49 -18.92 3.01 -7.75
N ASP A 50 -17.68 3.38 -8.07
CA ASP A 50 -17.14 3.37 -9.43
C ASP A 50 -16.73 1.95 -9.89
N GLY A 51 -16.89 0.93 -9.03
CA GLY A 51 -16.59 -0.48 -9.33
C GLY A 51 -15.09 -0.81 -9.40
N VAL A 52 -14.23 0.07 -8.88
CA VAL A 52 -12.77 -0.06 -8.91
C VAL A 52 -12.27 -1.00 -7.82
N VAL A 53 -12.91 -0.97 -6.65
CA VAL A 53 -12.60 -1.82 -5.50
C VAL A 53 -13.87 -2.43 -4.93
N LYS A 54 -13.75 -3.53 -4.19
CA LYS A 54 -14.80 -4.02 -3.30
C LYS A 54 -14.33 -3.82 -1.87
N VAL A 55 -15.18 -3.23 -1.04
CA VAL A 55 -14.92 -3.09 0.40
C VAL A 55 -15.86 -4.09 1.08
N ASP A 56 -15.30 -5.21 1.55
CA ASP A 56 -16.06 -6.24 2.30
C ASP A 56 -16.32 -5.81 3.76
#